data_AF-A0A4Q7NPS5-F1
#
_entry.id   AF-A0A4Q7NPS5-F1
#
_cell.length_a   1.000
_cell.length_b   1.000
_cell.length_c   1.000
_cell.angle_alpha   90.00
_cell.angle_beta   90.00
_cell.angle_gamma   90.00
#
_symmetry.space_group_name_H-M   'P 1'
#
loop_
_entity.id
_entity.type
_entity.pdbx_description
1 polymer ?
#
loop_
_entity_poly.entity_id
_entity_poly.type
_entity_poly.pdbx_seq_one_letter_code
_entity_poly.pdbx_strand_id
1 'polypeptide(L)' 'MVTLPDSPSRGALADVVRDVRREMLTGSVRVDATAARGWPPRARLVVARLRRVAVLTGCRWTELPS' A
#
# COMPACT_ATOMS: atom_id res chain seq x y z
N MET A 1 -6.72 7.83 1.85
CA MET A 1 -6.74 6.68 0.95
C MET A 1 -5.46 6.68 0.16
N VAL A 2 -4.81 5.53 -0.02
CA VAL A 2 -3.59 5.37 -0.81
C VAL A 2 -3.92 4.73 -2.14
N THR A 3 -3.62 5.42 -3.23
CA THR A 3 -3.76 4.90 -4.59
C THR A 3 -2.41 4.37 -5.05
N LEU A 4 -2.37 3.12 -5.50
CA LEU A 4 -1.14 2.55 -6.05
C LEU A 4 -0.89 3.09 -7.47
N PRO A 5 0.34 3.47 -7.81
CA PRO A 5 0.69 3.98 -9.13
C PRO A 5 0.60 2.90 -10.22
N ASP A 6 0.37 3.29 -11.47
CA ASP A 6 0.32 2.34 -12.59
C ASP A 6 1.65 1.58 -12.80
N SER A 7 2.78 2.25 -12.53
CA SER A 7 4.12 1.67 -12.64
C SER A 7 4.87 1.73 -11.30
N PRO A 8 5.39 0.59 -10.79
CA PRO A 8 6.09 0.54 -9.51
C PRO A 8 7.58 0.89 -9.64
N SER A 9 7.88 2.12 -10.07
CA SER A 9 9.24 2.64 -10.04
C SER A 9 9.72 2.83 -8.59
N ARG A 10 11.04 2.94 -8.37
CA ARG A 10 11.59 3.14 -7.01
C ARG A 10 11.01 4.39 -6.34
N GLY A 11 10.88 5.50 -7.07
CA GLY A 11 10.28 6.73 -6.57
C GLY A 11 8.81 6.53 -6.21
N ALA A 12 8.04 5.91 -7.10
CA ALA A 12 6.62 5.66 -6.89
C ALA A 12 6.36 4.71 -5.70
N LEU A 13 7.21 3.70 -5.48
CA LEU A 13 7.14 2.85 -4.30
C LEU A 13 7.48 3.59 -3.00
N ALA A 14 8.43 4.52 -3.04
CA ALA A 14 8.76 5.35 -1.88
C ALA A 14 7.58 6.27 -1.50
N ASP A 15 6.87 6.80 -2.49
CA ASP A 15 5.65 7.58 -2.29
C ASP A 15 4.54 6.74 -1.65
N VAL A 16 4.30 5.52 -2.15
CA VAL A 16 3.34 4.59 -1.54
C VAL A 16 3.69 4.29 -0.08
N VAL A 17 4.97 4.06 0.24
CA VAL A 17 5.41 3.81 1.63
C VAL A 17 5.13 5.03 2.51
N ARG A 18 5.44 6.25 2.02
CA ARG A 18 5.19 7.50 2.72
C ARG A 18 3.70 7.72 2.98
N ASP A 19 2.86 7.47 1.99
CA ASP A 19 1.42 7.67 2.08
C ASP A 19 0.75 6.65 3.01
N VAL A 20 1.15 5.38 2.94
CA VAL A 20 0.70 4.36 3.89
C VAL A 20 1.12 4.73 5.32
N ARG A 21 2.37 5.17 5.52
CA ARG A 21 2.83 5.59 6.86
C ARG A 21 1.99 6.75 7.40
N ARG A 22 1.60 7.70 6.56
CA ARG A 22 0.72 8.81 6.95
C ARG A 22 -0.68 8.31 7.32
N GLU A 23 -1.26 7.42 6.54
CA GLU A 23 -2.57 6.81 6.83
C GLU A 23 -2.57 6.02 8.12
N MET A 24 -1.49 5.28 8.39
CA MET A 24 -1.34 4.51 9.64
C MET A 24 -1.46 5.39 10.89
N LEU A 25 -1.08 6.67 10.83
CA LEU A 25 -1.24 7.62 11.94
C LEU A 25 -2.72 7.88 12.28
N THR A 26 -3.64 7.61 11.34
CA THR A 26 -5.09 7.73 11.54
C THR A 26 -5.72 6.44 12.08
N GLY A 27 -4.94 5.37 12.25
CA GLY A 27 -5.40 4.06 12.70
C GLY A 27 -6.07 3.19 11.62
N SER A 28 -6.22 3.71 10.39
CA SER A 28 -6.78 2.96 9.26
C SER A 28 -6.05 3.27 7.97
N VAL A 29 -5.82 2.25 7.15
CA VAL A 29 -5.20 2.37 5.83
C VAL A 29 -6.17 1.81 4.80
N ARG A 30 -6.59 2.65 3.86
CA ARG A 30 -7.44 2.25 2.73
C ARG A 30 -6.62 2.28 1.46
N VAL A 31 -6.45 1.14 0.79
CA VAL A 31 -5.62 1.01 -0.41
C VAL A 31 -6.49 0.62 -1.60
N ASP A 32 -6.35 1.37 -2.69
CA ASP A 32 -6.80 0.93 -4.01
C ASP A 32 -5.66 0.13 -4.67
N ALA A 33 -5.84 -1.19 -4.70
CA ALA A 33 -4.84 -2.12 -5.22
C ALA A 33 -5.04 -2.48 -6.70
N THR A 34 -5.94 -1.80 -7.41
CA THR A 34 -6.31 -2.13 -8.81
C THR A 34 -5.10 -2.12 -9.73
N ALA A 35 -4.25 -1.09 -9.66
CA ALA A 35 -3.02 -0.98 -10.44
C ALA A 35 -2.00 -2.09 -10.13
N ALA A 36 -1.97 -2.60 -8.90
CA ALA A 36 -0.98 -3.60 -8.47
C ALA A 36 -1.18 -5.00 -9.09
N ARG A 37 -2.29 -5.26 -9.79
CA ARG A 37 -2.51 -6.53 -10.51
C ARG A 37 -1.47 -6.75 -11.61
N GLY A 38 -1.06 -5.67 -12.29
CA GLY A 38 -0.04 -5.71 -13.35
C GLY A 38 1.39 -5.66 -12.83
N TRP A 39 1.60 -5.47 -11.52
CA TRP A 39 2.93 -5.27 -10.97
C TRP A 39 3.77 -6.57 -10.93
N PRO A 40 5.09 -6.47 -11.16
CA PRO A 40 5.99 -7.60 -10.96
C PRO A 40 5.94 -8.10 -9.51
N PRO A 41 6.19 -9.40 -9.26
CA PRO A 41 6.09 -10.00 -7.92
C PRO A 41 6.86 -9.24 -6.84
N ARG A 42 8.06 -8.74 -7.16
CA ARG A 42 8.90 -7.97 -6.22
C ARG A 42 8.24 -6.68 -5.75
N ALA A 43 7.52 -5.97 -6.62
CA ALA A 43 6.80 -4.76 -6.26
C ALA A 43 5.57 -5.06 -5.39
N ARG A 44 4.85 -6.14 -5.70
CA ARG A 44 3.71 -6.60 -4.88
C ARG A 44 4.12 -6.97 -3.45
N LEU A 45 5.34 -7.47 -3.25
CA LEU A 45 5.88 -7.74 -1.90
C LEU A 45 5.99 -6.49 -1.03
N VAL A 46 6.20 -5.31 -1.62
CA VAL A 46 6.25 -4.05 -0.86
C VAL A 46 4.89 -3.77 -0.24
N VAL A 47 3.81 -3.89 -1.03
CA VAL A 47 2.43 -3.71 -0.54
C VAL A 47 2.07 -4.76 0.51
N ALA A 48 2.43 -6.02 0.27
CA ALA A 48 2.20 -7.10 1.24
C ALA A 48 2.94 -6.86 2.58
N ARG A 49 4.17 -6.35 2.53
CA ARG A 49 4.93 -5.98 3.73
C ARG A 49 4.29 -4.80 4.46
N LEU A 50 3.85 -3.77 3.74
CA LEU A 50 3.14 -2.63 4.30
C LEU A 50 1.85 -3.05 4.99
N ARG A 51 1.06 -3.94 4.36
CA ARG A 51 -0.13 -4.54 4.97
C ARG A 51 0.20 -5.25 6.27
N ARG A 52 1.23 -6.09 6.27
CA ARG A 52 1.66 -6.82 7.47
C ARG A 52 2.07 -5.87 8.59
N VAL A 53 2.83 -4.83 8.29
CA VAL A 53 3.25 -3.81 9.26
C VAL A 53 2.04 -3.08 9.83
N ALA A 54 1.12 -2.61 8.99
CA ALA A 54 -0.10 -1.94 9.42
C ALA A 54 -0.95 -2.80 10.37
N VAL A 55 -1.11 -4.09 10.06
CA VAL A 55 -1.86 -5.03 10.92
C VAL A 55 -1.14 -5.23 12.26
N LEU A 56 0.19 -5.40 12.25
CA LEU A 56 0.99 -5.58 13.48
C LEU A 56 0.96 -4.36 14.40
N THR A 57 0.79 -3.16 13.85
CA THR A 57 0.64 -1.91 14.63
C THR A 57 -0.81 -1.63 15.05
N GLY A 58 -1.74 -2.57 14.83
CA GLY A 58 -3.15 -2.41 15.18
C GLY A 58 -3.96 -1.53 14.22
N CYS A 59 -3.42 -1.17 13.05
CA CYS A 59 -4.15 -0.41 12.05
C CYS A 59 -5.07 -1.33 11.24
N ARG A 60 -6.26 -0.84 10.91
CA ARG A 60 -7.17 -1.55 9.99
C ARG A 60 -6.70 -1.38 8.56
N TRP A 61 -6.42 -2.48 7.87
CA TRP A 61 -6.12 -2.47 6.42
C TRP A 61 -7.37 -2.82 5.62
N THR A 62 -7.73 -1.99 4.65
CA THR A 62 -8.87 -2.24 3.75
C THR A 62 -8.44 -2.08 2.31
N GLU A 63 -8.59 -3.14 1.52
CA GLU A 63 -8.42 -3.10 0.07
C GLU A 63 -9.78 -2.80 -0.55
N LEU A 64 -9.84 -1.78 -1.40
CA LEU A 64 -11.07 -1.46 -2.12
C LEU A 64 -11.32 -2.50 -3.22
N PRO A 65 -12.57 -2.90 -3.46
CA PRO A 65 -12.91 -3.71 -4.62
C PRO A 65 -12.54 -2.93 -5.89
N SER A 66 -11.83 -3.61 -6.79
CA SER A 66 -11.52 -3.10 -8.14
C SER A 66 -12.78 -3.06 -9.00
#